data_AF-A0A5E3WKX8-F1
#
_entry.id   AF-A0A5E3WKX8-F1
#
_cell.length_a   1.000
_cell.length_b   1.000
_cell.length_c   1.000
_cell.angle_alpha   90.00
_cell.angle_beta   90.00
_cell.angle_gamma   90.00
#
_symmetry.space_group_name_H-M   'P 1'
#
loop_
_entity.id
_entity.type
_entity.pdbx_description
1 polymer ?
#
loop_
_entity_poly.entity_id
_entity_poly.type
_entity_poly.pdbx_seq_one_letter_code
_entity_poly.pdbx_strand_id
1 'polypeptide(L)'
;MTSNDDDTATTHSTPLSPGATSHHQPAIPDSLPAEILQLIFEELSLQSPINLTMRELGWLVVSHVSRRWREAAIDHAGLWSTLDLGQYQLWPIFLERSRDTPLSI
;
A
#
# COMPACT_ATOMS: atom_id res chain seq x y z
N MET A 1 -71.03 3.26 -24.69
CA MET A 1 -70.22 2.57 -23.67
C MET A 1 -69.29 1.65 -24.42
N THR A 2 -68.00 2.00 -24.37
CA THR A 2 -66.83 1.45 -25.08
C THR A 2 -66.67 -0.05 -24.81
N SER A 3 -66.65 -0.91 -25.83
CA SER A 3 -65.48 -1.41 -26.58
C SER A 3 -64.46 -2.15 -25.70
N ASN A 4 -64.46 -3.48 -25.85
CA ASN A 4 -63.40 -4.38 -25.40
C ASN A 4 -62.13 -4.10 -26.22
N ASP A 5 -60.97 -4.15 -25.56
CA ASP A 5 -59.69 -4.40 -26.20
C ASP A 5 -58.98 -5.57 -25.54
N ASP A 6 -58.34 -6.29 -26.43
CA ASP A 6 -57.86 -7.66 -26.39
C ASP A 6 -56.46 -7.78 -25.79
N ASP A 7 -56.16 -9.01 -25.42
CA ASP A 7 -54.91 -9.58 -24.96
C ASP A 7 -53.71 -9.23 -25.87
N THR A 8 -52.51 -9.05 -25.31
CA THR A 8 -51.29 -9.70 -25.82
C THR A 8 -50.13 -9.53 -24.84
N ALA A 9 -49.69 -10.66 -24.32
CA ALA A 9 -48.43 -10.85 -23.63
C ALA A 9 -47.20 -10.39 -24.46
N THR A 10 -46.12 -10.00 -23.78
CA THR A 10 -44.73 -10.45 -23.99
C THR A 10 -43.72 -9.38 -23.53
N THR A 11 -43.10 -9.67 -22.39
CA THR A 11 -41.65 -9.65 -22.16
C THR A 11 -40.80 -8.63 -22.92
N HIS A 12 -40.32 -7.61 -22.20
CA HIS A 12 -38.90 -7.24 -22.30
C HIS A 12 -38.43 -6.67 -20.95
N SER A 13 -38.16 -7.56 -20.00
CA SER A 13 -37.23 -7.23 -18.91
C SER A 13 -35.90 -6.91 -19.55
N THR A 14 -35.58 -5.62 -19.66
CA THR A 14 -34.24 -5.16 -20.03
C THR A 14 -33.24 -5.75 -19.02
N PRO A 15 -32.30 -6.61 -19.43
CA PRO A 15 -31.17 -6.93 -18.57
C PRO A 15 -30.31 -5.68 -18.50
N LEU A 16 -30.29 -5.05 -17.32
CA LEU A 16 -29.28 -4.05 -16.97
C LEU A 16 -27.92 -4.75 -17.12
N SER A 17 -27.24 -4.47 -18.23
CA SER A 17 -25.87 -4.92 -18.43
C SER A 17 -25.01 -4.41 -17.26
N PRO A 18 -24.20 -5.26 -16.61
CA PRO A 18 -23.14 -4.83 -15.72
C PRO A 18 -22.03 -4.23 -16.58
N GLY A 19 -22.27 -3.02 -17.08
CA GLY A 19 -21.31 -2.22 -17.81
C GLY A 19 -20.31 -1.58 -16.86
N ALA A 20 -19.04 -1.79 -17.18
CA ALA A 20 -17.85 -1.20 -16.56
C ALA A 20 -17.51 -1.75 -15.17
N THR A 21 -16.82 -2.90 -15.17
CA THR A 21 -15.70 -3.12 -14.25
C THR A 21 -14.85 -1.86 -14.21
N SER A 22 -14.98 -1.09 -13.13
CA SER A 22 -14.10 0.02 -12.81
C SER A 22 -12.68 -0.54 -12.82
N HIS A 23 -11.91 -0.19 -13.84
CA HIS A 23 -10.51 -0.57 -13.93
C HIS A 23 -9.81 -0.04 -12.67
N HIS A 24 -9.48 -0.94 -11.75
CA HIS A 24 -8.52 -0.74 -10.66
C HIS A 24 -7.16 -0.46 -11.30
N GLN A 25 -6.99 0.71 -11.90
CA GLN A 25 -5.68 1.12 -12.35
C GLN A 25 -4.94 1.57 -11.09
N PRO A 26 -3.92 0.81 -10.64
CA PRO A 26 -3.15 1.21 -9.49
C PRO A 26 -2.57 2.59 -9.77
N ALA A 27 -2.56 3.45 -8.74
CA ALA A 27 -1.88 4.73 -8.85
C ALA A 27 -0.44 4.49 -9.35
N ILE A 28 0.15 5.43 -10.07
CA ILE A 28 1.52 5.31 -10.61
C ILE A 28 2.56 4.82 -9.56
N PRO A 29 2.53 5.28 -8.28
CA PRO A 29 3.45 4.77 -7.27
C PRO A 29 3.22 3.28 -6.95
N ASP A 30 2.00 2.80 -7.12
CA ASP A 30 1.59 1.41 -6.95
C ASP A 30 1.82 0.55 -8.19
N SER A 31 2.40 1.09 -9.28
CA SER A 31 2.85 0.31 -10.44
C SER A 31 4.39 0.16 -10.55
N LEU A 32 5.17 0.93 -9.78
CA LEU A 32 6.65 0.89 -9.78
C LEU A 32 7.21 -0.47 -9.32
N PRO A 33 8.20 -1.10 -9.98
CA PRO A 33 8.83 -2.33 -9.48
C PRO A 33 9.31 -2.20 -8.02
N ALA A 34 9.36 -3.33 -7.29
CA ALA A 34 9.72 -3.32 -5.88
C ALA A 34 11.12 -2.75 -5.64
N GLU A 35 12.05 -3.00 -6.56
CA GLU A 35 13.43 -2.51 -6.52
C GLU A 35 13.48 -0.98 -6.59
N ILE A 36 12.61 -0.36 -7.39
CA ILE A 36 12.52 1.09 -7.50
C ILE A 36 11.93 1.69 -6.22
N LEU A 37 10.92 1.04 -5.64
CA LEU A 37 10.39 1.44 -4.33
C LEU A 37 11.45 1.36 -3.24
N GLN A 38 12.24 0.29 -3.23
CA GLN A 38 13.33 0.09 -2.27
C GLN A 38 14.39 1.19 -2.36
N LEU A 39 14.84 1.54 -3.57
CA LEU A 39 15.79 2.65 -3.77
C LEU A 39 15.23 3.99 -3.25
N ILE A 40 13.94 4.24 -3.48
CA ILE A 40 13.28 5.44 -2.93
C ILE A 40 13.28 5.39 -1.40
N PHE A 41 12.99 4.24 -0.81
CA PHE A 41 12.94 4.09 0.64
C PHE A 41 14.32 4.22 1.28
N GLU A 42 15.37 3.67 0.67
CA GLU A 42 16.76 3.83 1.11
C GLU A 42 17.13 5.33 1.15
N GLU A 43 16.86 6.06 0.06
CA GLU A 43 17.11 7.50 0.00
C GLU A 43 16.30 8.27 1.06
N LEU A 44 15.02 7.93 1.24
CA LEU A 44 14.18 8.53 2.28
C LEU A 44 14.68 8.21 3.69
N SER A 45 15.26 7.03 3.92
CA SER A 45 15.82 6.66 5.22
C SER A 45 17.01 7.54 5.61
N LEU A 46 17.80 7.99 4.63
CA LEU A 46 18.92 8.91 4.81
C LEU A 46 18.45 10.34 5.06
N GLN A 47 17.44 10.80 4.33
CA GLN A 47 16.95 12.18 4.42
C GLN A 47 15.98 12.42 5.59
N SER A 48 15.23 11.39 5.99
CA SER A 48 14.18 11.48 6.98
C SER A 48 14.26 10.29 7.96
N PRO A 49 15.25 10.28 8.87
CA PRO A 49 15.33 9.26 9.90
C PRO A 49 14.13 9.33 10.85
N ILE A 50 13.83 8.20 11.50
CA ILE A 50 12.76 8.14 12.51
C ILE A 50 13.20 8.96 13.72
N ASN A 51 12.33 9.85 14.23
CA ASN A 51 12.59 10.60 15.45
C ASN A 51 11.36 10.57 16.37
N LEU A 52 11.27 9.52 17.19
CA LEU A 52 10.14 9.34 18.10
C LEU A 52 10.09 10.38 19.22
N THR A 53 11.22 11.01 19.59
CA THR A 53 11.23 12.09 20.58
C THR A 53 10.47 13.32 20.07
N MET A 54 10.59 13.60 18.77
CA MET A 54 9.87 14.67 18.08
C MET A 54 8.54 14.22 17.49
N ARG A 55 8.13 12.96 17.71
CA ARG A 55 6.93 12.32 17.13
C ARG A 55 6.93 12.30 15.60
N GLU A 56 8.11 12.21 14.99
CA GLU A 56 8.28 12.11 13.54
C GLU A 56 8.54 10.66 13.15
N LEU A 57 7.69 10.14 12.26
CA LEU A 57 7.83 8.76 11.75
C LEU A 57 8.98 8.62 10.74
N GLY A 58 9.53 9.72 10.21
CA GLY A 58 10.58 9.68 9.20
C GLY A 58 10.16 8.86 7.97
N TRP A 59 11.09 8.07 7.44
CA TRP A 59 10.86 7.15 6.32
C TRP A 59 9.77 6.11 6.62
N LEU A 60 9.44 5.82 7.88
CA LEU A 60 8.44 4.79 8.23
C LEU A 60 7.05 5.11 7.66
N VAL A 61 6.79 6.38 7.31
CA VAL A 61 5.57 6.82 6.61
C VAL A 61 5.33 6.07 5.30
N VAL A 62 6.37 5.59 4.61
CA VAL A 62 6.22 4.82 3.36
C VAL A 62 5.42 3.55 3.57
N SER A 63 5.50 2.94 4.76
CA SER A 63 4.71 1.74 5.12
C SER A 63 3.21 2.03 5.34
N HIS A 64 2.81 3.30 5.30
CA HIS A 64 1.43 3.75 5.47
C HIS A 64 0.78 4.26 4.18
N VAL A 65 1.51 4.36 3.07
CA VAL A 65 0.99 4.88 1.79
C VAL A 65 -0.01 3.92 1.15
N SER A 66 0.39 2.67 0.91
CA SER A 66 -0.45 1.63 0.32
C SER A 66 -0.05 0.24 0.84
N ARG A 67 -0.86 -0.78 0.56
CA ARG A 67 -0.51 -2.18 0.90
C ARG A 67 0.80 -2.60 0.21
N ARG A 68 0.97 -2.22 -1.05
CA ARG A 68 2.14 -2.55 -1.85
C ARG A 68 3.41 -1.90 -1.33
N TRP A 69 3.33 -0.63 -0.93
CA TRP A 69 4.45 0.09 -0.34
C TRP A 69 4.86 -0.53 1.01
N ARG A 70 3.87 -0.92 1.82
CA ARG A 70 4.11 -1.62 3.08
C ARG A 70 4.82 -2.95 2.85
N GLU A 71 4.35 -3.77 1.92
CA GLU A 71 4.95 -5.06 1.58
C GLU A 71 6.41 -4.85 1.11
N ALA A 72 6.64 -3.96 0.15
CA ALA A 72 7.98 -3.66 -0.35
C ALA A 72 8.94 -3.14 0.74
N ALA A 73 8.45 -2.29 1.66
CA ALA A 73 9.25 -1.77 2.76
C ALA A 73 9.58 -2.84 3.81
N ILE A 74 8.62 -3.71 4.17
CA ILE A 74 8.85 -4.81 5.13
C ILE A 74 9.78 -5.86 4.51
N ASP A 75 9.67 -6.12 3.20
CA ASP A 75 10.51 -7.10 2.52
C ASP A 75 11.96 -6.64 2.34
N HIS A 76 12.20 -5.34 2.35
CA HIS A 76 13.54 -4.79 2.23
C HIS A 76 14.26 -4.70 3.58
N ALA A 77 14.95 -5.78 3.93
CA ALA A 77 15.60 -5.95 5.23
C ALA A 77 16.63 -4.84 5.57
N GLY A 78 17.28 -4.23 4.57
CA GLY A 78 18.25 -3.15 4.76
C GLY A 78 17.69 -1.89 5.42
N LEU A 79 16.39 -1.60 5.25
CA LEU A 79 15.74 -0.48 5.94
C LEU A 79 15.66 -0.68 7.46
N TRP A 80 15.64 -1.94 7.89
CA TRP A 80 15.45 -2.33 9.28
C TRP A 80 16.76 -2.68 9.98
N SER A 81 17.89 -2.67 9.27
CA SER A 81 19.19 -3.07 9.82
C SER A 81 19.93 -1.95 10.55
N THR A 82 19.48 -0.70 10.44
CA THR A 82 20.06 0.44 11.15
C THR A 82 19.28 0.71 12.44
N LEU A 83 19.92 0.45 13.57
CA LEU A 83 19.34 0.60 14.90
C LEU A 83 19.79 1.92 15.52
N ASP A 84 18.84 2.83 15.79
CA ASP A 84 19.14 4.04 16.55
C ASP A 84 18.95 3.79 18.06
N LEU A 85 19.96 4.17 18.84
CA LEU A 85 19.98 4.05 20.30
C LEU A 85 18.88 4.91 20.97
N GLY A 86 18.44 6.00 20.32
CA GLY A 86 17.38 6.87 20.83
C GLY A 86 15.97 6.29 20.73
N GLN A 87 15.80 5.17 20.03
CA GLN A 87 14.52 4.59 19.59
C GLN A 87 14.51 3.09 19.92
N TYR A 88 15.15 2.69 21.03
CA TYR A 88 15.28 1.30 21.49
C TYR A 88 13.93 0.56 21.59
N GLN A 89 12.83 1.29 21.82
CA GLN A 89 11.48 0.74 21.80
C GLN A 89 11.07 0.10 20.45
N LEU A 90 11.72 0.48 19.34
CA LEU A 90 11.47 -0.08 18.01
C LEU A 90 12.36 -1.28 17.68
N TRP A 91 13.41 -1.53 18.47
CA TRP A 91 14.38 -2.58 18.17
C TRP A 91 13.76 -3.97 17.98
N PRO A 92 12.75 -4.42 18.76
CA PRO A 92 12.15 -5.72 18.52
C PRO A 92 11.60 -5.87 17.09
N ILE A 93 10.99 -4.81 16.56
CA ILE A 93 10.43 -4.79 15.20
C ILE A 93 11.54 -4.71 14.15
N PHE A 94 12.58 -3.91 14.41
CA PHE A 94 13.72 -3.77 13.50
C PHE A 94 14.51 -5.07 13.39
N LEU A 95 14.80 -5.72 14.51
CA LEU A 95 15.50 -7.00 14.57
C LEU A 95 14.70 -8.12 13.89
N GLU A 96 13.37 -8.14 14.05
CA GLU A 96 12.53 -9.11 13.34
C GLU A 96 12.60 -8.92 11.82
N ARG A 97 12.63 -7.67 11.35
CA ARG A 97 12.52 -7.34 9.91
C ARG A 97 13.86 -7.24 9.19
N SER A 98 14.96 -7.04 9.90
CA SER A 98 16.32 -7.06 9.35
C SER A 98 16.77 -8.47 8.94
N ARG A 99 16.09 -9.52 9.42
CA ARG A 99 16.38 -10.93 9.11
C ARG A 99 17.86 -11.23 9.37
N ASP A 100 18.59 -11.71 8.35
CA ASP A 100 20.02 -12.03 8.45
C ASP A 100 20.93 -10.88 7.96
N THR A 101 20.40 -9.68 7.77
CA THR A 101 21.16 -8.53 7.28
C THR A 101 22.11 -8.01 8.36
N PRO A 102 23.37 -7.66 8.04
CA PRO A 102 24.30 -7.06 9.00
C PRO A 102 23.70 -5.80 9.63
N LEU A 103 23.72 -5.74 10.96
CA LEU A 103 23.20 -4.61 11.71
C LEU A 103 24.23 -3.50 11.86
N SER A 104 23.78 -2.25 11.80
CA SER A 104 24.55 -1.04 12.09
C SER A 104 23.85 -0.18 13.14
N ILE A 105 24.62 0.68 13.80
CA ILE A 105 24.17 1.65 14.81
C ILE A 105 24.56 3.04 14.36
#